data_AF-A0A2A9NGH9-F1
#
_entry.id   AF-A0A2A9NGH9-F1
#
_cell.length_a   1.000
_cell.length_b   1.000
_cell.length_c   1.000
_cell.angle_alpha   90.00
_cell.angle_beta   90.00
_cell.angle_gamma   90.00
#
_symmetry.space_group_name_H-M   'P 1'
#
loop_
_entity.id
_entity.type
_entity.pdbx_description
1 polymer ?
#
loop_
_entity_poly.entity_id
_entity_poly.type
_entity_poly.pdbx_seq_one_letter_code
_entity_poly.pdbx_strand_id
1 'polypeptide(L)'
;ISEFLKSAAKMVQNESDTIQWFAVKGETGGVEAVAIFDTFHTEAGREAHLAGKVATGLIESAPLLFSKGPEIGKVSILASKVKQTGHQGLTGGLSIGLQVIIQAKEEKVSSVREFL
;
A
#
# COMPACT_ATOMS: atom_id res chain seq x y z
N ILE A 1 2.73 13.13 -8.43
CA ILE A 1 2.17 11.90 -7.81
C ILE A 1 1.45 12.12 -6.48
N SER A 2 1.99 12.91 -5.53
CA SER A 2 1.32 13.14 -4.23
C SER A 2 -0.14 13.62 -4.37
N GLU A 3 -0.41 14.58 -5.26
CA GLU A 3 -1.77 15.06 -5.53
C GLU A 3 -2.68 13.99 -6.18
N PHE A 4 -2.12 13.13 -7.04
CA PHE A 4 -2.85 11.98 -7.58
C PHE A 4 -3.24 10.99 -6.48
N LEU A 5 -2.34 10.70 -5.54
CA LEU A 5 -2.66 9.78 -4.43
C LEU A 5 -3.71 10.38 -3.48
N LYS A 6 -3.68 11.69 -3.26
CA LYS A 6 -4.73 12.38 -2.49
C LYS A 6 -6.09 12.33 -3.18
N SER A 7 -6.15 12.40 -4.51
CA SER A 7 -7.41 12.26 -5.24
C SER A 7 -7.87 10.80 -5.32
N ALA A 8 -6.93 9.86 -5.45
CA ALA A 8 -7.18 8.41 -5.43
C ALA A 8 -7.84 7.96 -4.12
N ALA A 9 -7.51 8.58 -2.98
CA ALA A 9 -8.16 8.30 -1.70
C ALA A 9 -9.70 8.41 -1.76
N LYS A 10 -10.25 9.33 -2.57
CA LYS A 10 -11.71 9.44 -2.79
C LYS A 10 -12.26 8.34 -3.70
N MET A 11 -11.45 7.82 -4.61
CA MET A 11 -11.84 6.73 -5.50
C MET A 11 -11.99 5.43 -4.70
N VAL A 12 -10.99 5.13 -3.86
CA VAL A 12 -10.94 3.93 -3.01
C VAL A 12 -12.04 3.90 -1.96
N GLN A 13 -12.55 5.05 -1.52
CA GLN A 13 -13.75 5.10 -0.66
C GLN A 13 -14.97 4.39 -1.27
N ASN A 14 -15.02 4.21 -2.59
CA ASN A 14 -16.10 3.50 -3.26
C ASN A 14 -15.80 2.00 -3.50
N GLU A 15 -14.65 1.51 -3.04
CA GLU A 15 -14.24 0.12 -3.17
C GLU A 15 -14.53 -0.62 -1.87
N SER A 16 -15.71 -1.26 -1.78
CA SER A 16 -16.17 -1.92 -0.56
C SER A 16 -15.24 -3.02 -0.05
N ASP A 17 -14.48 -3.63 -0.95
CA ASP A 17 -13.62 -4.77 -0.63
C ASP A 17 -12.21 -4.34 -0.19
N THR A 18 -11.86 -3.06 -0.38
CA THR A 18 -10.62 -2.44 0.13
C THR A 18 -10.88 -1.97 1.57
N ILE A 19 -10.35 -2.69 2.56
CA ILE A 19 -10.72 -2.50 3.97
C ILE A 19 -9.83 -1.46 4.66
N GLN A 20 -8.54 -1.46 4.38
CA GLN A 20 -7.65 -0.36 4.72
C GLN A 20 -6.84 0.03 3.48
N TRP A 21 -6.58 1.32 3.33
CA TRP A 21 -5.81 1.88 2.24
C TRP A 21 -4.88 2.96 2.79
N PHE A 22 -3.60 2.88 2.47
CA PHE A 22 -2.60 3.83 2.93
C PHE A 22 -1.71 4.25 1.77
N ALA A 23 -1.75 5.53 1.39
CA ALA A 23 -0.69 6.13 0.59
C ALA A 23 0.34 6.79 1.50
N VAL A 24 1.60 6.38 1.36
CA VAL A 24 2.73 6.91 2.13
C VAL A 24 3.79 7.49 1.21
N LYS A 25 4.52 8.48 1.71
CA LYS A 25 5.71 9.03 1.09
C LYS A 25 6.87 8.85 2.04
N GLY A 26 8.01 8.38 1.54
CA GLY A 26 9.20 8.17 2.33
C GLY A 26 10.42 7.95 1.43
N GLU A 27 11.40 7.22 1.95
CA GLU A 27 12.57 6.81 1.20
C GLU A 27 12.62 5.29 1.11
N THR A 28 12.91 4.77 -0.08
CA THR A 28 13.15 3.34 -0.29
C THR A 28 14.45 3.20 -1.05
N GLY A 29 15.43 2.48 -0.49
CA GLY A 29 16.77 2.37 -1.09
C GLY A 29 17.52 3.70 -1.23
N GLY A 30 17.21 4.71 -0.39
CA GLY A 30 17.84 6.03 -0.42
C GLY A 30 17.28 6.99 -1.49
N VAL A 31 16.15 6.65 -2.12
CA VAL A 31 15.46 7.50 -3.09
C VAL A 31 14.06 7.83 -2.58
N GLU A 32 13.61 9.06 -2.80
CA GLU A 32 12.24 9.46 -2.51
C GLU A 32 11.26 8.56 -3.27
N ALA A 33 10.40 7.88 -2.53
CA ALA A 33 9.42 6.96 -3.05
C ALA A 33 8.05 7.25 -2.45
N VAL A 34 7.01 6.91 -3.21
CA VAL A 34 5.67 6.78 -2.69
C VAL A 34 5.26 5.31 -2.75
N ALA A 35 4.53 4.85 -1.75
CA ALA A 35 4.03 3.49 -1.69
C ALA A 35 2.54 3.51 -1.34
N ILE A 36 1.85 2.47 -1.78
CA ILE A 36 0.47 2.19 -1.40
C ILE A 36 0.48 0.85 -0.65
N PHE A 37 -0.24 0.78 0.47
CA PHE A 37 -0.47 -0.45 1.21
C PHE A 37 -1.95 -0.62 1.49
N ASP A 38 -2.51 -1.73 1.00
CA ASP A 38 -3.94 -1.99 1.00
C ASP A 38 -4.24 -3.36 1.61
N THR A 39 -5.37 -3.48 2.29
CA THR A 39 -5.80 -4.74 2.90
C THR A 39 -7.20 -5.12 2.43
N PHE A 40 -7.41 -6.44 2.30
CA PHE A 40 -8.61 -7.02 1.71
C PHE A 40 -9.07 -8.21 2.56
N HIS A 41 -10.38 -8.47 2.61
CA HIS A 41 -10.88 -9.70 3.23
C HIS A 41 -10.67 -10.93 2.34
N THR A 42 -10.62 -10.76 1.02
CA THR A 42 -10.60 -11.87 0.05
C THR A 42 -9.61 -11.59 -1.09
N GLU A 43 -9.18 -12.65 -1.78
CA GLU A 43 -8.41 -12.51 -3.03
C GLU A 43 -9.24 -11.81 -4.11
N ALA A 44 -10.55 -12.10 -4.20
CA ALA A 44 -11.43 -11.46 -5.17
C ALA A 44 -11.48 -9.93 -4.99
N GLY A 45 -11.54 -9.45 -3.74
CA GLY A 45 -11.46 -8.02 -3.44
C GLY A 45 -10.12 -7.39 -3.87
N ARG A 46 -9.02 -8.10 -3.65
CA ARG A 46 -7.69 -7.68 -4.11
C ARG A 46 -7.61 -7.57 -5.63
N GLU A 47 -8.14 -8.54 -6.36
CA GLU A 47 -8.19 -8.51 -7.82
C GLU A 47 -9.07 -7.37 -8.34
N ALA A 48 -10.23 -7.14 -7.71
CA ALA A 48 -11.12 -6.04 -8.06
C ALA A 48 -10.41 -4.68 -7.88
N HIS A 49 -9.63 -4.51 -6.82
CA HIS A 49 -8.82 -3.31 -6.59
C HIS A 49 -7.71 -3.13 -7.65
N LEU A 50 -7.01 -4.20 -8.01
CA LEU A 50 -5.98 -4.17 -9.06
C LEU A 50 -6.54 -3.85 -10.45
N ALA A 51 -7.80 -4.22 -10.71
CA ALA A 51 -8.54 -3.82 -11.91
C ALA A 51 -9.21 -2.44 -11.78
N GLY A 52 -9.07 -1.78 -10.63
CA GLY A 52 -9.73 -0.53 -10.28
C GLY A 52 -9.05 0.71 -10.86
N LYS A 53 -9.74 1.85 -10.72
CA LYS A 53 -9.36 3.13 -11.33
C LYS A 53 -8.01 3.66 -10.84
N VAL A 54 -7.64 3.36 -9.59
CA VAL A 54 -6.35 3.79 -9.02
C VAL A 54 -5.19 3.07 -9.71
N ALA A 55 -5.27 1.74 -9.84
CA ALA A 55 -4.26 0.94 -10.51
C ALA A 55 -4.12 1.33 -12.00
N THR A 56 -5.25 1.48 -12.71
CA THR A 56 -5.26 1.97 -14.10
C THR A 56 -4.60 3.34 -14.21
N GLY A 57 -4.99 4.31 -13.37
CA GLY A 57 -4.43 5.66 -13.42
C GLY A 57 -2.93 5.72 -13.12
N LEU A 58 -2.43 4.86 -12.22
CA LEU A 58 -0.99 4.75 -11.95
C LEU A 58 -0.22 4.19 -13.15
N ILE A 59 -0.74 3.13 -13.78
CA ILE A 59 -0.11 2.50 -14.95
C ILE A 59 -0.09 3.46 -16.13
N GLU A 60 -1.20 4.15 -16.41
CA GLU A 60 -1.30 5.14 -17.50
C GLU A 60 -0.36 6.34 -17.27
N SER A 61 -0.19 6.76 -16.01
CA SER A 61 0.71 7.86 -15.65
C SER A 61 2.19 7.45 -15.61
N ALA A 62 2.48 6.14 -15.55
CA ALA A 62 3.83 5.64 -15.28
C ALA A 62 4.89 6.09 -16.31
N PRO A 63 4.65 6.06 -17.63
CA PRO A 63 5.63 6.51 -18.61
C PRO A 63 5.98 8.00 -18.53
N LEU A 64 5.10 8.81 -17.93
CA LEU A 64 5.25 10.25 -17.83
C LEU A 64 5.88 10.69 -16.51
N LEU A 65 5.70 9.92 -15.44
CA LEU A 65 5.99 10.36 -14.08
C LEU A 65 7.01 9.50 -13.33
N PHE A 66 7.28 8.25 -13.74
CA PHE A 66 8.13 7.35 -12.97
C PHE A 66 9.34 6.87 -13.78
N SER A 67 10.48 6.76 -13.12
CA SER A 67 11.69 6.14 -13.69
C SER A 67 11.49 4.65 -13.99
N LYS A 68 10.58 3.99 -13.25
CA LYS A 68 10.14 2.61 -13.42
C LYS A 68 8.65 2.54 -13.05
N GLY A 69 7.88 1.71 -13.76
CA GLY A 69 6.49 1.46 -13.40
C GLY A 69 6.34 0.91 -11.96
N PRO A 70 5.12 0.94 -11.39
CA PRO A 70 4.88 0.46 -10.04
C PRO A 70 5.23 -1.03 -9.92
N GLU A 71 5.97 -1.39 -8.88
CA GLU A 71 6.20 -2.78 -8.50
C GLU A 71 5.07 -3.25 -7.59
N ILE A 72 4.26 -4.21 -8.07
CA ILE A 72 3.11 -4.72 -7.33
C ILE A 72 3.48 -6.05 -6.66
N GLY A 73 3.55 -6.04 -5.33
CA GLY A 73 3.79 -7.23 -4.52
C GLY A 73 2.53 -7.67 -3.78
N LYS A 74 2.08 -8.91 -3.97
CA LYS A 74 1.01 -9.50 -3.15
C LYS A 74 1.59 -9.97 -1.82
N VAL A 75 0.98 -9.55 -0.71
CA VAL A 75 1.41 -9.92 0.64
C VAL A 75 0.26 -10.56 1.42
N SER A 76 0.60 -11.44 2.36
CA SER A 76 -0.35 -12.01 3.32
C SER A 76 -0.28 -11.24 4.64
N ILE A 77 -1.42 -10.91 5.23
CA ILE A 77 -1.49 -10.26 6.55
C ILE A 77 -1.41 -11.33 7.63
N LEU A 78 -0.30 -11.38 8.36
CA LEU A 78 -0.10 -12.33 9.46
C LEU A 78 -0.76 -11.87 10.76
N ALA A 79 -0.75 -10.56 11.02
CA ALA A 79 -1.42 -9.94 12.16
C ALA A 79 -1.76 -8.47 11.85
N SER A 80 -2.79 -7.92 12.49
CA SER A 80 -3.15 -6.50 12.34
C SER A 80 -3.71 -5.92 13.63
N LYS A 81 -3.43 -4.64 13.86
CA LYS A 81 -4.10 -3.80 14.86
C LYS A 81 -4.64 -2.58 14.15
N VAL A 82 -5.96 -2.49 14.04
CA VAL A 82 -6.63 -1.36 13.40
C VAL A 82 -7.39 -0.58 14.47
N LYS A 83 -7.07 0.71 14.61
CA LYS A 83 -7.79 1.62 15.51
C LYS A 83 -8.22 2.85 14.73
N GLN A 84 -9.54 3.09 14.70
CA GLN A 84 -10.09 4.33 14.19
C GLN A 84 -9.61 5.49 15.06
N THR A 85 -9.10 6.54 14.44
CA THR A 85 -8.48 7.67 15.15
C THR A 85 -9.49 8.68 15.66
N GLY A 86 -10.72 8.66 15.13
CA GLY A 86 -11.78 9.63 15.45
C GLY A 86 -11.60 11.01 14.79
N HIS A 87 -10.55 11.20 13.99
CA HIS A 87 -10.31 12.44 13.27
C HIS A 87 -10.83 12.37 11.82
N GLN A 88 -11.30 13.50 11.30
CA GLN A 88 -11.72 13.64 9.90
C GLN A 88 -10.52 13.94 8.99
N GLY A 89 -10.75 13.87 7.67
CA GLY A 89 -9.75 14.13 6.64
C GLY A 89 -9.12 12.85 6.08
N LEU A 90 -8.28 13.02 5.06
CA LEU A 90 -7.76 11.90 4.26
C LEU A 90 -6.91 10.90 5.07
N THR A 91 -6.25 11.36 6.14
CA THR A 91 -5.35 10.52 6.94
C THR A 91 -5.90 10.20 8.33
N GLY A 92 -7.09 10.70 8.68
CA GLY A 92 -7.62 10.60 10.04
C GLY A 92 -6.61 11.09 11.09
N GLY A 93 -5.88 12.18 10.83
CA GLY A 93 -4.92 12.75 11.78
C GLY A 93 -3.56 12.03 11.88
N LEU A 94 -3.35 10.94 11.13
CA LEU A 94 -2.04 10.30 11.01
C LEU A 94 -1.16 11.10 10.05
N SER A 95 0.07 11.44 10.45
CA SER A 95 0.99 12.24 9.62
C SER A 95 2.42 11.69 9.58
N ILE A 96 2.75 10.76 10.47
CA ILE A 96 4.06 10.11 10.57
C ILE A 96 3.89 8.59 10.65
N GLY A 97 4.85 7.86 10.12
CA GLY A 97 4.84 6.40 10.11
C GLY A 97 6.25 5.84 9.99
N LEU A 98 6.39 4.53 10.22
CA LEU A 98 7.64 3.80 10.08
C LEU A 98 7.38 2.58 9.20
N GLN A 99 8.25 2.36 8.21
CA GLN A 99 8.29 1.14 7.44
C GLN A 99 9.49 0.31 7.91
N VAL A 100 9.24 -0.93 8.32
CA VAL A 100 10.29 -1.89 8.67
C VAL A 100 10.19 -3.05 7.70
N ILE A 101 11.22 -3.24 6.88
CA ILE A 101 11.33 -4.35 5.94
C ILE A 101 12.38 -5.31 6.49
N ILE A 102 11.99 -6.55 6.74
CA ILE A 102 12.88 -7.60 7.24
C ILE A 102 12.98 -8.68 6.17
N GLN A 103 14.19 -8.99 5.74
CA GLN A 103 14.47 -10.07 4.80
C GLN A 103 15.20 -11.18 5.55
N ALA A 104 14.72 -12.42 5.39
CA ALA A 104 15.42 -13.57 5.91
C ALA A 104 16.76 -13.75 5.16
N LYS A 105 17.79 -14.19 5.88
CA LYS A 105 18.95 -14.80 5.22
C LYS A 105 18.49 -16.03 4.44
N GLU A 106 19.05 -16.25 3.25
CA GLU A 106 18.61 -17.32 2.34
C GLU A 106 18.63 -18.70 3.02
N GLU A 107 19.66 -18.98 3.81
CA GLU A 107 19.82 -20.22 4.56
C GLU A 107 18.97 -20.31 5.84
N LYS A 108 18.26 -19.23 6.21
CA LYS A 108 17.44 -19.12 7.43
C LYS A 108 15.95 -18.89 7.16
N VAL A 109 15.50 -19.00 5.91
CA VAL A 109 14.09 -18.77 5.55
C VAL A 109 13.13 -19.62 6.41
N SER A 110 13.41 -20.91 6.60
CA SER A 110 12.57 -21.78 7.45
C SER A 110 12.56 -21.33 8.91
N SER A 111 13.72 -20.99 9.47
CA SER A 111 13.82 -20.49 10.84
C SER A 111 13.08 -19.17 11.03
N VAL A 112 13.07 -18.29 10.03
CA VAL A 112 12.31 -17.04 10.06
C VAL A 112 10.80 -17.31 9.97
N ARG A 113 10.37 -18.30 9.18
CA ARG A 113 8.95 -18.71 9.12
C ARG A 113 8.43 -19.31 10.43
N GLU A 114 9.29 -19.95 11.23
CA GLU A 114 8.92 -20.47 12.55
C GLU A 114 8.93 -19.37 13.64
N PHE A 115 9.76 -18.35 13.46
CA PHE A 115 9.88 -17.24 14.41
C PHE A 115 8.74 -16.21 14.30
N LEU A 116 8.27 -15.96 13.07
CA LEU A 116 7.17 -15.03 12.76
C LEU A 116 5.81 -15.71 12.81
#